data_AF-A0A9N9JNW0-F1
#
_entry.id   AF-A0A9N9JNW0-F1
#
_cell.length_a   1.000
_cell.length_b   1.000
_cell.length_c   1.000
_cell.angle_alpha   90.00
_cell.angle_beta   90.00
_cell.angle_gamma   90.00
#
_symmetry.space_group_name_H-M   'P 1'
#
loop_
_entity.id
_entity.type
_entity.pdbx_description
1 polymer ?
#
loop_
_entity_poly.entity_id
_entity_poly.type
_entity_poly.pdbx_seq_one_letter_code
_entity_poly.pdbx_strand_id
1 'polypeptide(L)'
;ENSGNMNYIVGRAILTPKNNEVEKISNLIMNWFPGEVYTYYSADSVGLEDGNVEQSQLYSLEFLRFLKICGLSPGELKLKVGIPIMLLRNLDPSKGL
;
A
#
# COMPACT_ATOMS: atom_id res chain seq x y z
N GLU A 1 -1.79 23.01 16.52
CA GLU A 1 -2.58 23.97 15.72
C GLU A 1 -2.86 23.51 14.28
N ASN A 2 -2.00 22.73 13.61
CA ASN A 2 -2.23 22.32 12.20
C ASN A 2 -2.68 20.85 11.99
N SER A 3 -2.95 20.10 13.06
CA SER A 3 -3.20 18.64 13.06
C SER A 3 -4.56 18.20 12.48
N GLY A 4 -5.20 19.02 11.66
CA GLY A 4 -6.45 18.66 10.99
C GLY A 4 -6.65 19.40 9.67
N ASN A 5 -5.65 20.17 9.23
CA ASN A 5 -5.72 20.90 7.98
C ASN A 5 -5.17 20.03 6.85
N MET A 6 -6.06 19.54 5.98
CA MET A 6 -5.70 18.72 4.82
C MET A 6 -4.68 19.44 3.91
N ASN A 7 -4.90 20.72 3.63
CA ASN A 7 -4.02 21.52 2.77
C ASN A 7 -2.63 21.71 3.39
N TYR A 8 -2.50 21.59 4.71
CA TYR A 8 -1.20 21.65 5.38
C TYR A 8 -0.35 20.41 5.11
N ILE A 9 -0.97 19.22 4.95
CA ILE A 9 -0.26 17.97 4.68
C ILE A 9 0.08 17.80 3.20
N VAL A 10 -0.79 18.28 2.30
CA VAL A 10 -0.56 18.21 0.86
C VAL A 10 0.73 18.96 0.50
N GLY A 11 1.66 18.27 -0.15
CA GLY A 11 2.96 18.82 -0.55
C GLY A 11 4.07 18.74 0.51
N ARG A 12 3.85 18.04 1.63
CA ARG A 12 4.87 17.82 2.67
C ARG A 12 5.17 16.34 2.86
N ALA A 13 6.42 16.04 3.19
CA ALA A 13 6.85 14.70 3.58
C ALA A 13 6.98 14.61 5.10
N ILE A 14 6.47 13.51 5.68
CA ILE A 14 6.70 13.14 7.07
C ILE A 14 7.63 11.93 7.06
N LEU A 15 8.80 12.08 7.69
CA LEU A 15 9.82 11.03 7.75
C LEU A 15 9.86 10.45 9.16
N THR A 16 9.85 9.12 9.25
CA THR A 16 10.07 8.42 10.52
C THR A 16 11.13 7.33 10.34
N PRO A 17 11.86 6.93 11.41
CA PRO A 17 12.88 5.90 11.30
C PRO A 17 12.34 4.48 11.04
N LYS A 18 11.03 4.24 11.23
CA LYS A 18 10.42 2.90 11.18
C LYS A 18 9.16 2.89 10.32
N ASN A 19 9.09 1.95 9.38
CA ASN A 19 7.92 1.78 8.49
C ASN A 19 6.61 1.56 9.26
N ASN A 20 6.65 0.85 10.40
CA ASN A 20 5.44 0.65 11.23
C ASN A 20 4.86 1.98 11.76
N GLU A 21 5.71 2.99 12.01
CA GLU A 21 5.24 4.31 12.42
C GLU A 21 4.71 5.10 11.22
N VAL A 22 5.31 4.95 10.03
CA VAL A 22 4.78 5.49 8.77
C VAL A 22 3.37 4.97 8.51
N GLU A 23 3.11 3.68 8.71
CA GLU A 23 1.78 3.07 8.51
C GLU A 23 0.73 3.68 9.45
N LYS A 24 1.06 3.84 10.74
CA LYS A 24 0.16 4.49 11.72
C LYS A 24 -0.18 5.93 11.33
N ILE A 25 0.83 6.71 10.94
CA ILE A 25 0.65 8.11 10.52
C ILE A 25 -0.17 8.18 9.23
N SER A 26 0.12 7.32 8.25
CA SER A 26 -0.62 7.28 6.98
C SER A 26 -2.09 6.96 7.17
N ASN A 27 -2.41 6.00 8.05
CA ASN A 27 -3.79 5.66 8.42
C ASN A 27 -4.51 6.80 9.14
N LEU A 28 -3.82 7.50 10.05
CA LEU A 28 -4.36 8.67 10.75
C LEU A 28 -4.65 9.81 9.77
N ILE A 29 -3.74 10.09 8.84
CA ILE A 29 -3.93 11.06 7.77
C ILE A 29 -5.12 10.66 6.90
N MET A 30 -5.21 9.39 6.48
CA MET A 30 -6.34 8.90 5.67
C MET A 30 -7.70 9.13 6.35
N ASN A 31 -7.78 9.01 7.66
CA ASN A 31 -9.00 9.28 8.42
C ASN A 31 -9.41 10.75 8.42
N TRP A 32 -8.46 11.69 8.23
CA TRP A 32 -8.76 13.13 8.16
C TRP A 32 -9.35 13.57 6.83
N PHE A 33 -9.09 12.82 5.75
CA PHE A 33 -9.59 13.18 4.43
C PHE A 33 -11.07 12.76 4.33
N PRO A 34 -11.97 13.67 3.90
CA PRO A 34 -13.36 13.32 3.68
C PRO A 34 -13.50 12.37 2.48
N GLY A 35 -14.62 11.65 2.43
CA GLY A 35 -14.95 10.75 1.33
C GLY A 35 -14.88 9.27 1.70
N GLU A 36 -15.41 8.46 0.77
CA GLU A 36 -15.48 7.01 0.89
C GLU A 36 -14.10 6.36 0.74
N VAL A 37 -13.84 5.33 1.53
CA VAL A 37 -12.64 4.49 1.41
C VAL A 37 -12.90 3.43 0.35
N TYR A 38 -12.06 3.41 -0.68
CA TYR A 38 -11.99 2.33 -1.65
C TYR A 38 -10.87 1.38 -1.26
N THR A 39 -11.23 0.12 -1.03
CA THR A 39 -10.27 -0.93 -0.70
C THR A 39 -9.99 -1.79 -1.92
N TYR A 40 -8.72 -1.87 -2.31
CA TYR A 40 -8.22 -2.72 -3.37
C TYR A 40 -7.41 -3.85 -2.75
N TYR A 41 -7.73 -5.08 -3.12
CA TYR A 41 -6.98 -6.25 -2.66
C TYR A 41 -5.96 -6.68 -3.71
N SER A 42 -4.81 -7.15 -3.26
CA SER A 42 -3.85 -7.78 -4.15
C SER A 42 -4.45 -9.05 -4.80
N ALA A 43 -3.98 -9.31 -6.02
CA ALA A 43 -4.26 -10.53 -6.78
C ALA A 43 -3.01 -11.41 -6.76
N ASP A 44 -2.57 -11.79 -5.56
CA ASP A 44 -1.36 -12.57 -5.37
C ASP A 44 -1.58 -14.06 -5.67
N SER A 45 -0.56 -14.68 -6.25
CA SER A 45 -0.51 -16.13 -6.51
C SER A 45 0.92 -16.62 -6.31
N VAL A 46 1.06 -17.88 -5.90
CA VAL A 46 2.38 -18.51 -5.76
C VAL A 46 2.77 -19.12 -7.11
N GLY A 47 3.85 -18.59 -7.70
CA GLY A 47 4.51 -19.22 -8.83
C GLY A 47 5.33 -20.41 -8.34
N LEU A 48 5.01 -21.61 -8.82
CA LEU A 48 5.77 -22.81 -8.49
C LEU A 48 6.63 -23.20 -9.69
N GLU A 49 7.93 -23.34 -9.48
CA GLU A 49 8.88 -23.63 -10.55
C GLU A 49 8.64 -25.00 -11.23
N ASP A 50 7.98 -25.93 -10.53
CA ASP A 50 7.78 -27.32 -10.99
C ASP A 50 6.33 -27.67 -11.41
N GLY A 51 5.42 -26.69 -11.58
CA GLY A 51 4.05 -26.97 -12.04
C GLY A 51 3.18 -27.81 -11.10
N ASN A 52 3.63 -28.01 -9.85
CA ASN A 52 2.95 -28.82 -8.86
C ASN A 52 1.75 -28.08 -8.24
N VAL A 53 0.60 -28.13 -8.91
CA VAL A 53 -0.64 -27.42 -8.53
C VAL A 53 -1.04 -27.65 -7.06
N GLU A 54 -0.74 -28.82 -6.49
CA GLU A 54 -0.97 -29.16 -5.08
C GLU A 54 -0.27 -28.20 -4.09
N GLN A 55 0.94 -27.70 -4.40
CA GLN A 55 1.65 -26.79 -3.50
C GLN A 55 1.06 -25.37 -3.51
N SER A 56 0.30 -25.00 -4.54
CA SER A 56 -0.33 -23.68 -4.64
C SER A 56 -1.47 -23.53 -3.63
N GLN A 57 -2.06 -24.66 -3.20
CA GLN A 57 -3.10 -24.72 -2.17
C GLN A 57 -2.55 -24.62 -0.74
N LEU A 58 -1.23 -24.71 -0.55
CA LEU A 58 -0.61 -24.61 0.78
C LEU A 58 -0.70 -23.19 1.36
N TYR A 59 -0.85 -22.18 0.50
CA TYR A 59 -0.89 -20.78 0.90
C TYR A 59 -2.29 -20.21 0.66
N SER A 60 -2.97 -19.87 1.76
CA SER A 60 -4.26 -19.20 1.66
C SER A 60 -4.08 -17.77 1.13
N LEU A 61 -5.12 -17.27 0.48
CA LEU A 61 -5.14 -15.91 -0.06
C LEU A 61 -5.05 -14.85 1.06
N GLU A 62 -5.57 -15.16 2.26
CA GLU A 62 -5.40 -14.34 3.47
C GLU A 62 -3.94 -14.30 3.93
N PHE A 63 -3.24 -15.44 3.90
CA PHE A 63 -1.83 -15.50 4.24
C PHE A 63 -1.00 -14.65 3.27
N LEU A 64 -1.24 -14.78 1.96
CA LEU A 64 -0.54 -13.99 0.94
C LEU A 64 -0.78 -12.49 1.15
N ARG A 65 -2.02 -12.08 1.44
CA ARG A 65 -2.35 -10.67 1.72
C ARG A 65 -1.71 -10.14 3.01
N PHE A 66 -1.42 -11.00 3.97
CA PHE A 66 -0.76 -10.62 5.22
C PHE A 66 0.75 -10.37 5.05
N LEU A 67 1.38 -10.93 4.01
CA LEU A 67 2.82 -10.79 3.81
C LEU A 67 3.23 -9.33 3.59
N LYS A 68 4.05 -8.81 4.50
CA LYS A 68 4.67 -7.48 4.40
C LYS A 68 6.14 -7.63 4.03
N ILE A 69 6.42 -7.73 2.73
CA ILE A 69 7.77 -7.92 2.20
C ILE A 69 8.24 -6.63 1.52
N CYS A 70 9.48 -6.20 1.79
CA CYS A 70 10.07 -5.02 1.16
C CYS A 70 10.08 -5.17 -0.37
N GLY A 71 9.57 -4.16 -1.08
CA GLY A 71 9.52 -4.14 -2.55
C GLY A 71 8.29 -4.81 -3.17
N LEU A 72 7.47 -5.52 -2.38
CA LEU A 72 6.16 -6.00 -2.83
C LEU A 72 5.07 -4.98 -2.48
N SER A 73 4.05 -4.94 -3.35
CA SER A 73 2.83 -4.17 -3.06
C SER A 73 2.12 -4.75 -1.84
N PRO A 74 1.45 -3.91 -1.03
CA PRO A 74 0.68 -4.40 0.11
C PRO A 74 -0.47 -5.29 -0.36
N GLY A 75 -0.83 -6.29 0.43
CA GLY A 75 -1.96 -7.17 0.15
C GLY A 75 -3.32 -6.48 0.17
N GLU A 76 -3.39 -5.31 0.81
CA GLU A 76 -4.56 -4.44 0.87
C GLU A 76 -4.11 -2.97 0.70
N LEU A 77 -4.78 -2.25 -0.19
CA LEU A 77 -4.57 -0.84 -0.46
C LEU A 77 -5.88 -0.08 -0.25
N LYS A 78 -5.89 0.83 0.72
CA LYS A 78 -7.03 1.71 1.02
C LYS A 78 -6.77 3.11 0.46
N LEU A 79 -7.73 3.66 -0.28
CA LEU A 79 -7.61 4.96 -0.93
C LEU A 79 -8.86 5.82 -0.71
N LYS A 80 -8.67 7.14 -0.69
CA LYS A 80 -9.73 8.15 -0.72
C LYS A 80 -9.38 9.20 -1.76
N VAL A 81 -10.39 9.88 -2.30
CA VAL A 81 -10.15 11.00 -3.22
C VAL A 81 -9.39 12.12 -2.51
N GLY A 82 -8.31 12.60 -3.15
CA GLY A 82 -7.52 13.74 -2.68
C GLY A 82 -6.33 13.39 -1.76
N ILE A 83 -6.17 12.14 -1.31
CA ILE A 83 -5.03 11.76 -0.48
C ILE A 83 -3.72 11.75 -1.28
N PRO A 84 -2.58 12.12 -0.68
CA PRO A 84 -1.27 11.92 -1.31
C PRO A 84 -0.93 10.43 -1.39
N ILE A 85 -0.39 10.00 -2.53
CA ILE A 85 0.09 8.62 -2.76
C ILE A 85 1.53 8.64 -3.25
N MET A 86 2.23 7.52 -3.08
CA MET A 86 3.56 7.30 -3.61
C MET A 86 3.52 6.13 -4.60
N LEU A 87 4.10 6.32 -5.78
CA LEU A 87 4.34 5.23 -6.72
C LEU A 87 5.56 4.44 -6.25
N LEU A 88 5.38 3.14 -6.02
CA LEU A 88 6.46 2.23 -5.61
C LEU A 88 7.20 1.61 -6.80
N ARG A 89 6.64 1.74 -8.01
CA ARG A 89 7.22 1.22 -9.25
C ARG A 89 7.05 2.24 -10.35
N ASN A 90 8.07 2.29 -11.19
CA ASN A 90 8.10 3.04 -12.42
C ASN A 90 7.03 2.48 -13.38
N LEU A 91 6.18 3.37 -13.92
CA LEU A 91 5.07 2.98 -14.80
C LEU A 91 5.50 2.87 -16.26
N ASP A 92 6.51 3.65 -16.67
CA ASP A 92 7.05 3.66 -18.01
C ASP A 92 8.58 3.84 -17.97
N PRO A 93 9.32 2.76 -17.67
CA PRO A 93 10.78 2.81 -17.58
C PRO A 93 11.44 3.32 -18.86
N SER A 94 10.79 3.14 -20.02
CA SER A 94 11.29 3.60 -21.32
C SER A 94 11.32 5.13 -21.43
N LYS A 95 10.43 5.82 -20.72
CA LYS A 95 10.38 7.28 -20.61
C LYS A 95 11.00 7.82 -19.32
N GLY A 96 11.63 6.95 -18.52
CA GLY A 96 12.20 7.31 -17.22
C GLY A 96 11.16 7.60 -16.14
N LEU A 97 9.94 7.06 -16.28
CA LEU A 97 8.81 7.19 -15.34
C LEU A 97 8.41 5.85 -14.73
#